data_AF-A0A5E4QII6-F1
#
_entry.id   AF-A0A5E4QII6-F1
#
_cell.length_a   1.000
_cell.length_b   1.000
_cell.length_c   1.000
_cell.angle_alpha   90.00
_cell.angle_beta   90.00
_cell.angle_gamma   90.00
#
_symmetry.space_group_name_H-M   'P 1'
#
loop_
_entity.id
_entity.type
_entity.pdbx_description
1 polymer ?
#
loop_
_entity_poly.entity_id
_entity_poly.type
_entity_poly.pdbx_seq_one_letter_code
_entity_poly.pdbx_strand_id
1 'polypeptide(L)'
;MSIDSFQKSLVDMTTAFAIRFEQFENNLQNIKNTAAASNNNSNVNDVAGDFYAFRSFVIASLSTLRRQVELLSRSRRKMLLVHGIPEHSKEDTSAAVVKNLTEHLKTPKLDVTSISRLHRVGKI
;
A
#
# COMPACT_ATOMS: atom_id res chain seq x y z
N MET A 1 13.96 -3.61 -5.81
CA MET A 1 13.24 -2.39 -6.22
C MET A 1 13.72 -1.29 -5.29
N SER A 2 14.45 -0.30 -5.80
CA SER A 2 14.91 0.83 -4.98
C SER A 2 13.74 1.73 -4.61
N ILE A 3 13.90 2.53 -3.56
CA ILE A 3 12.87 3.48 -3.12
C ILE A 3 12.54 4.50 -4.23
N ASP A 4 13.56 4.87 -5.01
CA ASP A 4 13.42 5.81 -6.14
C ASP A 4 12.57 5.24 -7.27
N SER A 5 12.71 3.93 -7.54
CA SER A 5 11.89 3.22 -8.53
C SER A 5 10.42 3.16 -8.12
N PHE A 6 10.13 3.06 -6.82
CA PHE A 6 8.77 3.10 -6.30
C PHE A 6 8.19 4.51 -6.35
N GLN A 7 8.96 5.52 -5.93
CA GLN A 7 8.56 6.92 -6.01
C GLN A 7 8.23 7.33 -7.45
N LYS A 8 9.07 6.92 -8.41
CA LYS A 8 8.80 7.14 -9.84
C LYS A 8 7.48 6.49 -10.28
N SER A 9 7.22 5.24 -9.87
CA SER A 9 5.97 4.57 -10.20
C SER A 9 4.72 5.27 -9.62
N LEU A 10 4.81 5.87 -8.43
CA LEU A 10 3.70 6.64 -7.85
C LEU A 10 3.43 7.93 -8.63
N VAL A 11 4.49 8.62 -9.04
CA VAL A 11 4.39 9.84 -9.86
C VAL A 11 3.79 9.50 -11.23
N ASP A 12 4.26 8.43 -11.87
CA ASP A 12 3.75 7.98 -13.17
C ASP A 12 2.27 7.60 -13.08
N MET A 13 1.87 6.91 -12.01
CA MET A 13 0.48 6.52 -11.75
C MET A 13 -0.43 7.73 -11.49
N THR A 14 0.05 8.72 -10.73
CA THR A 14 -0.69 9.96 -10.45
C THR A 14 -0.87 10.77 -11.73
N THR A 15 0.17 10.84 -12.56
CA THR A 15 0.14 11.51 -13.86
C THR A 15 -0.84 10.83 -14.80
N ALA A 16 -0.81 9.50 -14.89
CA ALA A 16 -1.75 8.74 -15.70
C ALA A 16 -3.20 8.93 -15.24
N PHE A 17 -3.43 9.02 -13.92
CA PHE A 17 -4.75 9.31 -13.37
C PHE A 17 -5.25 10.69 -13.77
N ALA A 18 -4.42 11.73 -13.62
CA ALA A 18 -4.76 13.09 -14.01
C ALA A 18 -5.13 13.18 -15.51
N ILE A 19 -4.31 12.60 -16.39
CA ILE A 19 -4.57 12.60 -17.84
C ILE A 19 -5.88 11.90 -18.18
N ARG A 20 -6.14 10.71 -17.62
CA ARG A 20 -7.37 9.96 -17.89
C ARG A 20 -8.60 10.66 -17.34
N PHE A 21 -8.46 11.34 -16.20
CA PHE A 21 -9.55 12.12 -15.61
C PHE A 21 -9.88 13.35 -16.47
N GLU A 22 -8.87 14.09 -16.92
CA GLU A 22 -9.06 15.23 -17.83
C GLU A 22 -9.70 14.80 -19.15
N GLN A 23 -9.29 13.66 -19.72
CA GLN A 23 -9.93 13.07 -20.91
C GLN A 23 -11.41 12.75 -20.66
N PHE A 24 -11.73 12.18 -19.51
CA PHE A 24 -13.10 11.85 -19.13
C PHE A 24 -13.95 13.11 -18.93
N GLU A 25 -13.43 14.15 -18.26
CA GLU A 25 -14.13 15.43 -18.09
C GLU A 25 -14.40 16.11 -19.44
N ASN A 26 -13.41 16.11 -20.34
CA ASN A 26 -13.56 16.67 -21.68
C ASN A 26 -14.61 15.92 -22.50
N ASN A 27 -14.64 14.58 -22.42
CA ASN A 27 -15.69 13.77 -23.07
C ASN A 27 -17.08 14.10 -22.51
N LEU A 28 -17.23 14.25 -21.20
CA LEU A 28 -18.51 14.64 -20.59
C LEU A 28 -18.97 16.03 -21.03
N GLN A 29 -18.06 17.01 -21.12
CA GLN A 29 -18.38 18.36 -21.60
C GLN A 29 -18.79 18.36 -23.07
N ASN A 30 -18.07 17.61 -23.92
CA ASN A 30 -18.43 17.45 -25.32
C ASN A 30 -19.81 16.81 -25.49
N ILE A 31 -20.12 15.78 -24.70
CA ILE A 31 -21.44 15.13 -24.72
C ILE A 31 -22.55 16.09 -24.27
N LYS A 32 -22.33 16.91 -23.23
CA LYS A 32 -23.28 17.95 -22.81
C LYS A 32 -23.52 18.99 -23.91
N ASN A 33 -22.46 19.48 -24.54
CA ASN A 33 -22.54 20.46 -25.61
C ASN A 33 -23.25 19.90 -26.86
N THR A 34 -23.06 18.61 -27.15
CA THR A 34 -23.68 17.95 -28.32
C THR A 34 -25.13 17.53 -28.03
N ALA A 35 -25.45 17.13 -26.80
CA ALA A 35 -26.82 16.84 -26.35
C ALA A 35 -27.69 18.10 -26.29
N ALA A 36 -27.12 19.26 -25.97
CA ALA A 36 -27.83 20.54 -26.06
C ALA A 36 -28.17 20.94 -27.51
N ALA A 37 -27.46 20.38 -28.50
CA ALA A 37 -27.66 20.65 -29.92
C ALA A 37 -28.51 19.57 -30.66
N SER A 38 -28.78 18.41 -30.05
CA SER A 38 -29.49 17.31 -30.70
C SER A 38 -30.35 16.51 -29.71
N ASN A 39 -31.66 16.42 -29.97
CA ASN A 39 -32.66 15.62 -29.23
C ASN A 39 -32.46 14.09 -29.41
N ASN A 40 -31.23 13.58 -29.33
CA ASN A 40 -30.93 12.17 -29.58
C ASN A 40 -30.36 11.47 -28.34
N ASN A 41 -31.09 10.44 -27.89
CA ASN A 41 -30.80 9.55 -26.77
C ASN A 41 -29.58 8.63 -26.96
N SER A 42 -28.78 8.80 -28.02
CA SER A 42 -27.62 7.96 -28.32
C SER A 42 -26.43 8.16 -27.36
N ASN A 43 -26.40 9.27 -26.60
CA ASN A 43 -25.24 9.66 -25.79
C ASN A 43 -25.12 8.97 -24.41
N VAL A 44 -26.17 8.33 -23.89
CA VAL A 44 -26.14 7.76 -22.52
C VAL A 44 -25.32 6.48 -22.44
N ASN A 45 -25.33 5.67 -23.51
CA ASN A 45 -24.58 4.41 -23.58
C ASN A 45 -23.06 4.66 -23.68
N ASP A 46 -22.64 5.74 -24.35
CA ASP A 46 -21.22 6.13 -24.43
C ASP A 46 -20.67 6.61 -23.08
N VAL A 47 -21.45 7.42 -22.33
CA VAL A 47 -21.07 7.84 -20.96
C VAL A 47 -20.95 6.65 -20.02
N ALA A 48 -21.86 5.67 -20.13
CA ALA A 48 -21.78 4.45 -19.34
C ALA A 48 -20.50 3.66 -19.67
N GLY A 49 -20.16 3.53 -20.96
CA GLY A 49 -18.92 2.89 -21.42
C GLY A 49 -17.66 3.57 -20.87
N ASP A 50 -17.59 4.89 -20.99
CA ASP A 50 -16.47 5.70 -20.48
C ASP A 50 -16.34 5.60 -18.94
N PHE A 51 -17.46 5.60 -18.22
CA PHE A 51 -17.46 5.40 -16.77
C PHE A 51 -16.93 4.03 -16.36
N TYR A 52 -17.36 2.96 -17.04
CA TYR A 52 -16.87 1.61 -16.75
C TYR A 52 -15.37 1.45 -17.08
N ALA A 53 -14.91 2.08 -18.17
CA ALA A 53 -13.49 2.11 -18.52
C ALA A 53 -12.67 2.84 -17.45
N PHE A 54 -13.13 4.01 -17.00
CA PHE A 54 -12.48 4.77 -15.93
C PHE A 54 -12.46 3.99 -14.62
N ARG A 55 -13.60 3.43 -14.19
CA ARG A 55 -13.69 2.61 -12.97
C ARG A 55 -12.72 1.43 -13.01
N SER A 56 -12.66 0.73 -14.14
CA SER A 56 -11.74 -0.40 -14.33
C SER A 56 -10.28 0.02 -14.21
N PHE A 57 -9.93 1.18 -14.77
CA PHE A 57 -8.61 1.77 -14.62
C PHE A 57 -8.29 2.11 -13.16
N VAL A 58 -9.21 2.73 -12.41
CA VAL A 58 -9.00 3.06 -10.97
C VAL A 58 -8.74 1.79 -10.15
N ILE A 59 -9.52 0.74 -10.37
CA ILE A 59 -9.36 -0.53 -9.65
C ILE A 59 -8.03 -1.22 -9.99
N ALA A 60 -7.64 -1.24 -11.27
CA ALA A 60 -6.35 -1.79 -11.72
C ALA A 60 -5.16 -1.02 -11.11
N SER A 61 -5.28 0.31 -11.09
CA SER A 61 -4.35 1.23 -10.47
C SER A 61 -4.19 0.94 -8.96
N LEU A 62 -5.28 0.88 -8.19
CA LEU A 62 -5.25 0.56 -6.76
C LEU A 62 -4.68 -0.84 -6.49
N SER A 63 -4.99 -1.81 -7.33
CA SER A 63 -4.46 -3.18 -7.21
C SER A 63 -2.94 -3.21 -7.41
N THR A 64 -2.43 -2.43 -8.35
CA THR A 64 -0.99 -2.28 -8.59
C THR A 64 -0.29 -1.64 -7.39
N LEU A 65 -0.86 -0.54 -6.86
CA LEU A 65 -0.33 0.12 -5.67
C LEU A 65 -0.28 -0.83 -4.47
N ARG A 66 -1.37 -1.57 -4.22
CA ARG A 66 -1.42 -2.59 -3.16
C ARG A 66 -0.28 -3.60 -3.31
N ARG A 67 -0.05 -4.12 -4.51
CA ARG A 67 1.01 -5.10 -4.77
C ARG A 67 2.40 -4.52 -4.56
N GLN A 68 2.61 -3.25 -4.93
CA GLN A 68 3.88 -2.56 -4.65
C GLN A 68 4.11 -2.36 -3.15
N VAL A 69 3.08 -1.99 -2.38
CA VAL A 69 3.13 -1.90 -0.91
C VAL A 69 3.41 -3.26 -0.29
N GLU A 70 2.75 -4.33 -0.75
CA GLU A 70 3.01 -5.69 -0.29
C GLU A 70 4.47 -6.09 -0.56
N LEU A 71 5.01 -5.79 -1.74
CA LEU A 71 6.42 -6.06 -2.06
C LEU A 71 7.40 -5.27 -1.17
N LEU A 72 7.09 -4.02 -0.84
CA LEU A 72 7.86 -3.23 0.13
C LEU A 72 7.74 -3.78 1.55
N SER A 73 6.56 -4.27 1.94
CA SER A 73 6.36 -4.93 3.24
C SER A 73 7.19 -6.21 3.40
N ARG A 74 7.54 -6.87 2.28
CA ARG A 74 8.49 -8.00 2.25
C ARG A 74 9.95 -7.58 2.51
N SER A 75 10.23 -6.30 2.76
CA SER A 75 11.50 -5.85 3.34
C SER A 75 11.63 -6.22 4.83
N ARG A 76 10.54 -6.64 5.50
CA ARG A 76 10.56 -7.19 6.88
C ARG A 76 11.21 -8.58 7.01
N ARG A 77 12.14 -8.97 6.14
CA ARG A 77 12.81 -10.29 6.18
C ARG A 77 13.71 -10.51 7.40
N LYS A 78 14.04 -9.44 8.14
CA LYS A 78 14.85 -9.51 9.36
C LYS A 78 14.04 -9.13 10.61
N MET A 79 12.75 -9.45 10.64
CA MET A 79 11.90 -9.26 11.83
C MET A 79 11.38 -10.62 12.28
N LEU A 80 11.55 -10.90 13.57
CA LEU A 80 11.01 -12.06 14.25
C LEU A 80 9.87 -11.60 15.16
N LEU A 81 8.70 -12.22 15.05
CA LEU A 81 7.62 -12.01 15.99
C LEU A 81 7.71 -13.08 17.08
N VAL A 82 7.92 -12.65 18.32
CA VAL A 82 7.99 -13.54 19.49
C VAL A 82 6.74 -13.33 20.32
N HIS A 83 6.09 -14.43 20.69
CA HIS A 83 4.81 -14.45 21.39
C HIS A 83 5.02 -15.08 22.77
N GLY A 84 4.12 -14.78 23.72
CA GLY A 84 4.14 -15.43 25.04
C GLY A 84 5.24 -14.95 25.98
N ILE A 85 5.87 -13.80 25.69
CA ILE A 85 6.81 -13.16 26.63
C ILE A 85 5.99 -12.39 27.68
N PRO A 86 6.07 -12.76 28.97
CA PRO A 86 5.38 -12.07 30.06
C PRO A 86 5.67 -10.57 30.03
N GLU A 87 4.70 -9.74 30.44
CA GLU A 87 4.88 -8.30 30.53
C GLU A 87 5.10 -7.86 31.97
N HIS A 88 6.12 -7.01 32.17
CA HIS A 88 6.36 -6.38 33.46
C HIS A 88 6.43 -4.85 33.34
N SER A 89 6.09 -4.16 34.43
CA SER A 89 6.18 -2.70 34.51
C SER A 89 7.65 -2.27 34.49
N LYS A 90 8.00 -1.29 33.65
CA LYS A 90 9.37 -0.78 33.46
C LYS A 90 10.41 -1.84 33.05
N GLU A 91 9.99 -2.87 32.31
CA GLU A 91 10.92 -3.90 31.84
C GLU A 91 11.89 -3.39 30.77
N ASP A 92 13.10 -3.94 30.76
CA ASP A 92 13.95 -3.93 29.57
C ASP A 92 13.50 -5.08 28.65
N THR A 93 12.68 -4.73 27.66
CA THR A 93 12.13 -5.70 26.71
C THR A 93 13.22 -6.44 25.94
N SER A 94 14.37 -5.81 25.67
CA SER A 94 15.47 -6.47 24.94
C SER A 94 16.12 -7.55 25.79
N ALA A 95 16.41 -7.25 27.06
CA ALA A 95 16.94 -8.23 27.99
C ALA A 95 15.97 -9.41 28.22
N ALA A 96 14.67 -9.12 28.35
CA ALA A 96 13.64 -10.14 28.52
C ALA A 96 13.56 -11.08 27.31
N VAL A 97 13.61 -10.54 26.09
CA VAL A 97 13.55 -11.32 24.84
C VAL A 97 14.82 -12.17 24.67
N VAL A 98 16.01 -11.60 24.87
CA VAL A 98 17.28 -12.33 24.76
C VAL A 98 17.33 -13.48 25.75
N LYS A 99 16.92 -13.24 27.00
CA LYS A 99 16.85 -14.28 28.03
C LYS A 99 15.93 -15.42 27.62
N ASN A 100 14.68 -15.12 27.26
CA ASN A 100 13.69 -16.13 26.87
C ASN A 100 14.15 -16.93 25.63
N LEU A 101 14.68 -16.25 24.61
CA LEU A 101 15.17 -16.93 23.41
C LEU A 101 16.38 -17.81 23.70
N THR A 102 17.32 -17.35 24.52
CA THR A 102 18.50 -18.13 24.89
C THR A 102 18.13 -19.37 25.71
N GLU A 103 17.22 -19.23 26.66
CA GLU A 103 16.73 -20.33 27.50
C GLU A 103 15.98 -21.39 26.69
N HIS A 104 15.11 -20.98 25.77
CA HIS A 104 14.25 -21.91 25.02
C HIS A 104 14.90 -22.46 23.74
N LEU A 105 15.71 -21.67 23.02
CA LEU A 105 16.30 -22.08 21.75
C LEU A 105 17.73 -22.64 21.89
N LYS A 106 18.32 -22.57 23.10
CA LYS A 106 19.71 -22.99 23.37
C LYS A 106 20.70 -22.37 22.37
N THR A 107 20.47 -21.12 21.97
CA THR A 107 21.34 -20.38 21.05
C THR A 107 22.34 -19.53 21.84
N PRO A 108 23.60 -19.98 22.01
CA PRO A 108 24.56 -19.34 22.91
C PRO A 108 25.14 -17.99 22.40
N LYS A 109 24.68 -17.48 21.25
CA LYS A 109 25.25 -16.29 20.59
C LYS A 109 24.27 -15.13 20.45
N LEU A 110 23.08 -15.21 21.01
CA LEU A 110 22.13 -14.11 20.96
C LEU A 110 22.41 -13.15 22.11
N ASP A 111 22.85 -11.93 21.78
CA ASP A 111 23.04 -10.84 22.73
C ASP A 111 22.15 -9.65 22.36
N VAL A 112 21.92 -8.73 23.30
CA VAL A 112 21.16 -7.49 23.07
C VAL A 112 21.76 -6.67 21.93
N THR A 113 23.09 -6.69 21.76
CA THR A 113 23.78 -6.03 20.65
C THR A 113 23.46 -6.62 19.27
N SER A 114 22.97 -7.87 19.23
CA SER A 114 22.53 -8.54 17.99
C SER A 114 21.17 -8.04 17.52
N ILE A 115 20.44 -7.28 18.36
CA ILE A 115 19.09 -6.78 18.08
C ILE A 115 19.18 -5.32 17.66
N SER A 116 18.94 -5.04 16.37
CA SER A 116 18.96 -3.67 15.85
C SER A 116 17.79 -2.80 16.32
N ARG A 117 16.59 -3.38 16.44
CA ARG A 117 15.36 -2.72 16.91
C ARG A 117 14.45 -3.76 17.53
N LEU A 118 13.76 -3.36 18.60
CA LEU A 118 12.80 -4.18 19.30
C LEU A 118 11.62 -3.32 19.74
N HIS A 119 10.41 -3.85 19.63
CA HIS A 119 9.20 -3.14 20.04
C HIS A 119 8.09 -4.15 20.37
N ARG A 120 7.31 -3.89 21.43
CA ARG A 120 6.11 -4.68 21.73
C ARG A 120 4.94 -4.24 20.85
N VAL A 121 4.40 -5.15 20.07
CA VAL A 121 3.25 -4.86 19.22
C VAL A 121 1.99 -4.79 20.08
N GLY A 122 1.15 -3.77 19.89
CA GLY A 122 -0.16 -3.67 20.54
C GLY A 122 -0.25 -2.74 21.76
N LYS A 123 0.86 -2.11 22.18
CA LYS A 123 0.78 -0.94 23.06
C LYS A 123 0.43 0.28 22.21
N ILE A 124 -0.81 0.76 22.38
CA ILE A 124 -1.29 2.06 21.90
C ILE A 124 -1.01 3.09 22.99
#